data_AF-A0A2H0Y6I8-F1
#
_entry.id   AF-A0A2H0Y6I8-F1
#
_cell.length_a   1.000
_cell.length_b   1.000
_cell.length_c   1.000
_cell.angle_alpha   90.00
_cell.angle_beta   90.00
_cell.angle_gamma   90.00
#
_symmetry.space_group_name_H-M   'P 1'
#
loop_
_entity.id
_entity.type
_entity.pdbx_description
1 polymer ?
#
loop_
_entity_poly.entity_id
_entity_poly.type
_entity_poly.pdbx_seq_one_letter_code
_entity_poly.pdbx_strand_id
1 'polypeptide(L)'
;SHDLNLSHTKPLSFQDYFYRYYKTLPPENIIRRNPICSSIDYGISIDYYGNIRLCHSYNPIGDIFHDFRETFYSIEAQEIRKQIILCKKNCHMLVNCMQED
;
A
#
# COMPACT_ATOMS: atom_id res chain seq x y z
N SER A 1 -17.11 -18.39 34.34
CA SER A 1 -15.81 -17.70 34.38
C SER A 1 -14.96 -18.29 33.28
N HIS A 2 -14.94 -17.79 32.04
CA HIS A 2 -14.80 -16.39 31.64
C HIS A 2 -15.71 -16.08 30.44
N ASP A 3 -16.50 -15.01 30.57
CA ASP A 3 -17.21 -14.38 29.46
C ASP A 3 -16.19 -13.72 28.52
N LEU A 4 -16.10 -14.24 27.30
CA LEU A 4 -15.50 -13.51 26.18
C LEU A 4 -16.48 -12.40 25.78
N ASN A 5 -16.43 -11.28 26.50
CA ASN A 5 -17.05 -10.03 26.09
C ASN A 5 -16.30 -9.50 24.86
N LEU A 6 -16.61 -10.07 23.69
CA LEU A 6 -16.42 -9.41 22.40
C LEU A 6 -17.37 -8.22 22.38
N SER A 7 -16.92 -7.09 22.94
CA SER A 7 -17.60 -5.83 22.74
C SER A 7 -17.66 -5.59 21.23
N HIS A 8 -18.84 -5.80 20.65
CA HIS A 8 -19.18 -5.35 19.30
C HIS A 8 -19.10 -3.82 19.29
N THR A 9 -17.89 -3.30 19.20
CA THR A 9 -17.66 -1.91 18.86
C THR A 9 -18.10 -1.77 17.42
N LYS A 10 -19.16 -0.98 17.21
CA LYS A 10 -19.65 -0.65 15.87
C LYS A 10 -18.46 -0.20 15.03
N PRO A 11 -18.26 -0.76 13.82
CA PRO A 11 -17.13 -0.38 12.98
C PRO A 11 -17.19 1.14 12.74
N LEU A 12 -16.03 1.79 12.89
CA LEU A 12 -15.90 3.21 12.62
C LEU A 12 -16.34 3.50 11.18
N SER A 13 -16.99 4.65 10.98
CA SER A 13 -17.16 5.15 9.61
C SER A 13 -15.78 5.38 8.99
N PHE A 14 -15.66 5.23 7.67
CA PHE A 14 -14.41 5.55 6.97
C PHE A 14 -13.91 6.95 7.33
N GLN A 15 -14.80 7.93 7.39
CA GLN A 15 -14.48 9.31 7.73
C GLN A 15 -13.89 9.43 9.14
N ASP A 16 -14.49 8.77 10.14
CA ASP A 16 -13.98 8.80 11.51
C ASP A 16 -12.63 8.09 11.65
N TYR A 17 -12.44 7.00 10.91
CA TYR A 17 -11.18 6.28 10.87
C TYR A 17 -10.06 7.15 10.31
N PHE A 18 -10.27 7.79 9.14
CA PHE A 18 -9.30 8.69 8.54
C PHE A 18 -9.03 9.93 9.42
N TYR A 19 -10.06 10.54 9.99
CA TYR A 19 -9.91 11.68 10.89
C TYR A 19 -9.05 11.33 12.10
N ARG A 20 -9.31 10.18 12.74
CA ARG A 20 -8.50 9.71 13.86
C ARG A 20 -7.08 9.38 13.41
N TYR A 21 -6.91 8.61 12.34
CA TYR A 21 -5.61 8.24 11.78
C TYR A 21 -4.73 9.48 11.59
N TYR A 22 -5.18 10.50 10.85
CA TYR A 22 -4.39 11.70 10.60
C TYR A 22 -4.21 12.61 11.83
N LYS A 23 -5.15 12.60 12.79
CA LYS A 23 -5.06 13.41 14.01
C LYS A 23 -4.15 12.80 15.07
N THR A 24 -4.09 11.47 15.16
CA THR A 24 -3.36 10.76 16.22
C THR A 24 -2.00 10.23 15.78
N LEU A 25 -1.66 10.32 14.49
CA LEU A 25 -0.34 9.93 14.00
C LEU A 25 0.69 11.01 14.29
N PRO A 26 1.76 10.70 15.06
CA PRO A 26 2.90 11.57 15.13
C PRO A 26 3.53 11.68 13.73
N PRO A 27 3.94 12.88 13.27
CA PRO A 27 4.54 13.07 11.94
C PRO A 27 5.75 12.16 11.69
N GLU A 28 6.47 11.83 12.77
CA GLU A 28 7.71 11.06 12.75
C GLU A 28 7.55 9.52 12.89
N ASN A 29 6.37 8.97 13.22
CA ASN A 29 6.25 7.59 13.72
C ASN A 29 5.40 6.59 12.90
N ILE A 30 5.16 6.82 11.60
CA ILE A 30 4.60 5.76 10.73
C ILE A 30 5.72 4.79 10.33
N ILE A 31 6.38 4.20 11.33
CA ILE A 31 7.31 3.12 11.07
C ILE A 31 6.45 1.93 10.65
N ARG A 32 6.65 1.46 9.41
CA ARG A 32 6.11 0.18 8.95
C ARG A 32 6.37 -0.89 10.02
N ARG A 33 5.30 -1.39 10.66
CA ARG A 33 5.42 -2.52 11.61
C ARG A 33 5.76 -3.81 10.88
N ASN A 34 5.26 -3.96 9.65
CA ASN A 34 5.61 -5.04 8.75
C ASN A 34 6.65 -4.57 7.70
N PRO A 35 7.85 -5.16 7.63
CA PRO A 35 8.89 -4.75 6.68
C PRO A 35 8.52 -5.06 5.22
N ILE A 36 7.51 -5.91 4.97
CA ILE A 36 7.16 -6.36 3.62
C ILE A 36 6.08 -5.45 3.03
N CYS A 37 6.38 -4.83 1.88
CA CYS A 37 5.43 -4.03 1.12
C CYS A 37 4.49 -4.94 0.32
N SER A 38 3.24 -5.11 0.79
CA SER A 38 2.25 -5.98 0.15
C SER A 38 1.89 -5.58 -1.29
N SER A 39 2.19 -4.33 -1.70
CA SER A 39 1.92 -3.86 -3.07
C SER A 39 2.87 -4.42 -4.13
N ILE A 40 3.97 -5.08 -3.75
CA ILE A 40 5.02 -5.54 -4.68
C ILE A 40 4.52 -6.67 -5.59
N ASP A 41 3.79 -7.63 -5.01
CA ASP A 41 3.47 -8.89 -5.68
C ASP A 41 2.08 -8.89 -6.32
N TYR A 42 1.16 -8.06 -5.81
CA TYR A 42 -0.26 -8.14 -6.16
C TYR A 42 -0.89 -6.80 -6.56
N GLY A 43 -0.14 -5.70 -6.47
CA GLY A 43 -0.65 -4.35 -6.70
C GLY A 43 -0.07 -3.71 -7.96
N ILE A 44 -0.95 -3.13 -8.78
CA ILE A 44 -0.57 -2.12 -9.76
C ILE A 44 -1.43 -0.87 -9.55
N SER A 45 -0.89 0.27 -9.94
CA SER A 45 -1.63 1.52 -10.07
C SER A 45 -1.48 2.01 -11.50
N ILE A 46 -2.58 2.53 -12.06
CA ILE A 46 -2.61 3.09 -13.40
C ILE A 46 -3.00 4.55 -13.26
N ASP A 47 -2.16 5.46 -13.75
CA ASP A 47 -2.51 6.89 -13.76
C ASP A 47 -3.37 7.26 -14.97
N TYR A 48 -3.90 8.49 -15.01
CA TYR A 48 -4.84 8.91 -16.05
C TYR A 48 -4.24 9.00 -17.46
N TYR A 49 -2.91 8.94 -17.58
CA TYR A 49 -2.22 8.82 -18.87
C TYR A 49 -2.09 7.36 -19.32
N GLY A 50 -2.50 6.41 -18.49
CA GLY A 50 -2.36 4.98 -18.76
C GLY A 50 -1.00 4.41 -18.35
N ASN A 51 -0.17 5.13 -17.58
CA ASN A 51 1.09 4.55 -17.11
C ASN A 51 0.85 3.55 -15.98
N ILE A 52 1.45 2.37 -16.09
CA ILE A 52 1.38 1.29 -15.11
C ILE A 52 2.54 1.44 -14.12
N ARG A 53 2.24 1.40 -12.82
CA ARG A 53 3.23 1.53 -11.72
C ARG A 53 3.01 0.45 -10.67
N LEU A 54 4.10 -0.12 -10.15
CA LEU A 54 4.06 -1.03 -8.98
C LEU A 54 3.87 -0.29 -7.66
N CYS A 55 4.23 0.98 -7.61
CA CYS A 55 4.07 1.84 -6.45
C CYS A 55 4.01 3.31 -6.92
N HIS A 56 3.10 4.11 -6.34
CA HIS A 56 2.95 5.53 -6.68
C HIS A 56 4.23 6.34 -6.46
N SER A 57 5.10 5.91 -5.55
CA SER A 57 6.37 6.58 -5.22
C SER A 57 7.51 6.29 -6.21
N TYR A 58 7.28 5.47 -7.23
CA TYR A 58 8.29 5.03 -8.20
C TYR A 58 7.83 5.28 -9.65
N ASN A 59 8.80 5.20 -10.56
CA ASN A 59 8.57 5.37 -11.99
C ASN A 59 7.62 4.29 -12.55
N PRO A 60 6.93 4.58 -13.66
CA PRO A 60 6.18 3.57 -14.40
C PRO A 60 7.05 2.40 -14.84
N ILE A 61 6.45 1.22 -14.89
CA ILE A 61 7.03 0.00 -15.49
C ILE A 61 6.63 -0.16 -16.97
N GLY A 62 5.68 0.65 -17.44
CA GLY A 62 5.17 0.65 -18.81
C GLY A 62 3.83 1.39 -18.88
N ASP A 63 3.05 1.10 -19.90
CA ASP A 63 1.71 1.67 -20.13
C ASP A 63 0.70 0.61 -20.58
N ILE A 64 -0.57 0.98 -20.60
CA ILE A 64 -1.69 0.07 -20.94
C ILE A 64 -1.76 -0.30 -22.43
N PHE A 65 -0.95 0.28 -23.30
CA PHE A 65 -0.97 -0.02 -24.73
C PHE A 65 -0.09 -1.22 -25.10
N HIS A 66 0.72 -1.70 -24.15
CA HIS A 66 1.59 -2.86 -24.31
C HIS A 66 1.02 -4.09 -23.58
N ASP A 67 1.55 -5.27 -23.90
CA ASP A 67 1.14 -6.49 -23.20
C ASP A 67 1.44 -6.37 -21.70
N PHE A 68 0.40 -6.63 -20.90
CA PHE A 68 0.49 -6.47 -19.46
C PHE A 68 1.49 -7.44 -18.84
N ARG A 69 1.53 -8.69 -19.32
CA ARG A 69 2.40 -9.72 -18.75
C ARG A 69 3.87 -9.37 -19.04
N GLU A 70 4.17 -8.98 -20.26
CA GLU A 70 5.51 -8.49 -20.63
C GLU A 70 5.91 -7.29 -19.78
N THR A 71 5.01 -6.32 -19.61
CA THR A 71 5.24 -5.13 -18.78
C THR A 71 5.45 -5.47 -17.30
N PHE A 72 4.65 -6.37 -16.73
CA PHE A 72 4.68 -6.69 -15.30
C PHE A 72 5.90 -7.54 -14.90
N TYR A 73 6.40 -8.36 -15.83
CA TYR A 73 7.58 -9.22 -15.64
C TYR A 73 8.87 -8.66 -16.27
N SER A 74 8.83 -7.42 -16.80
CA SER A 74 9.98 -6.75 -17.41
C SER A 74 11.15 -6.57 -16.45
N ILE A 75 12.33 -6.29 -17.01
CA ILE A 75 13.54 -6.02 -16.23
C ILE A 75 13.33 -4.75 -15.39
N GLU A 76 12.70 -3.74 -15.97
CA GLU A 76 12.35 -2.48 -15.32
C GLU A 76 11.45 -2.72 -14.10
N ALA A 77 10.45 -3.60 -14.25
CA ALA A 77 9.57 -3.98 -13.15
C ALA A 77 10.33 -4.72 -12.05
N GLN A 78 11.25 -5.63 -12.40
CA GLN A 78 12.07 -6.33 -11.41
C GLN A 78 13.01 -5.38 -10.64
N GLU A 79 13.62 -4.41 -11.32
CA GLU A 79 14.46 -3.40 -10.66
C GLU A 79 13.66 -2.52 -9.71
N ILE A 80 12.45 -2.11 -10.10
CA ILE A 80 11.56 -1.35 -9.21
C ILE A 80 11.15 -2.20 -8.00
N ARG A 81 10.84 -3.50 -8.16
CA ARG A 81 10.54 -4.39 -7.03
C ARG A 81 11.67 -4.42 -6.01
N LYS A 82 12.93 -4.56 -6.46
CA LYS A 82 14.11 -4.51 -5.58
C LYS A 82 14.17 -3.20 -4.80
N GLN A 83 13.88 -2.07 -5.45
CA GLN A 83 13.86 -0.77 -4.78
C GLN A 83 12.73 -0.65 -3.74
N ILE A 84 11.54 -1.19 -4.03
CA ILE A 84 10.40 -1.17 -3.10
C ILE A 84 10.68 -2.03 -1.86
N ILE A 85 11.33 -3.19 -2.01
CA ILE A 85 11.76 -4.04 -0.88
C ILE A 85 12.67 -3.27 0.08
N LEU A 86 13.58 -2.45 -0.47
CA LEU A 86 14.52 -1.64 0.31
C LEU A 86 13.93 -0.31 0.79
N CYS A 87 12.68 -0.02 0.45
CA CYS A 87 12.04 1.27 0.74
C CYS A 87 11.73 1.42 2.22
N LYS A 88 12.30 2.46 2.84
CA LYS A 88 12.03 2.88 4.23
C LYS A 88 11.11 4.10 4.34
N LYS A 89 10.46 4.49 3.23
CA LYS A 89 9.56 5.65 3.21
C LYS A 89 8.27 5.33 3.98
N ASN A 90 7.80 6.31 4.76
CA ASN A 90 6.48 6.26 5.38
C ASN A 90 5.43 6.49 4.29
N CYS A 91 4.66 5.46 3.95
CA CYS A 91 3.61 5.57 2.94
C CYS A 91 2.26 5.85 3.63
N HIS A 92 1.77 7.09 3.55
CA HIS A 92 0.42 7.43 4.05
C HIS A 92 -0.71 6.76 3.25
N MET A 93 -0.40 6.22 2.08
CA MET A 93 -1.30 5.35 1.29
C MET A 93 -1.55 3.99 1.98
N LEU A 94 -0.78 3.65 3.02
CA LEU A 94 -0.92 2.41 3.79
C LEU A 94 -2.18 2.37 4.67
N VAL A 95 -2.99 3.44 4.71
CA VAL A 95 -4.34 3.38 5.28
C VAL A 95 -5.16 2.25 4.63
N ASN A 96 -4.89 1.94 3.35
CA ASN A 96 -5.50 0.83 2.62
C ASN A 96 -4.62 -0.44 2.56
N CYS A 97 -3.49 -0.47 3.27
CA CYS A 97 -2.53 -1.59 3.25
C CYS A 97 -2.45 -2.31 4.60
N MET A 98 -3.28 -1.91 5.58
CA MET A 98 -3.51 -2.64 6.82
C MET A 98 -4.84 -3.39 6.74
N GLN A 99 -4.95 -4.31 5.78
CA GLN A 99 -5.82 -5.47 6.00
C GLN A 99 -4.92 -6.55 6.62
N GLU A 100 -4.65 -6.39 7.92
CA GLU A 100 -4.14 -7.47 8.76
C GLU A 100 -5.38 -8.24 9.25
N ASP A 101 -5.46 -9.54 8.93
CA ASP A 101 -6.28 -10.50 9.67
C ASP A 101 -5.66 -10.73 11.06
#